data_AF-A0A970VYE1-F1
#
_entry.id   AF-A0A970VYE1-F1
#
_cell.length_a   1.000
_cell.length_b   1.000
_cell.length_c   1.000
_cell.angle_alpha   90.00
_cell.angle_beta   90.00
_cell.angle_gamma   90.00
#
_symmetry.space_group_name_H-M   'P 1'
#
loop_
_entity.id
_entity.type
_entity.pdbx_description
1 polymer ?
#
loop_
_entity_poly.entity_id
_entity_poly.type
_entity_poly.pdbx_seq_one_letter_code
_entity_poly.pdbx_strand_id
1 'polypeptide(L)'
;MPLHIHFVGIKGTGMSALAQITAKIEGAIVTGSDVRQRFFTDSILEKAGINVLDFNPDNVVNADIVVTSAAYDDTHPEIKKAKELNIPVYT
;
A
#
# COMPACT_ATOMS: atom_id res chain seq x y z
N MET A 1 12.02 11.14 11.30
CA MET A 1 11.71 10.89 9.87
C MET A 1 10.25 10.45 9.81
N PRO A 2 9.48 10.89 8.80
CA PRO A 2 8.09 10.44 8.64
C PRO A 2 8.04 8.93 8.39
N LEU A 3 7.04 8.25 8.95
CA LEU A 3 6.86 6.80 8.80
C LEU A 3 6.17 6.51 7.44
N HIS A 4 6.86 5.84 6.52
CA HIS A 4 6.34 5.51 5.19
C HIS A 4 5.74 4.10 5.15
N ILE A 5 4.45 4.01 4.88
CA ILE A 5 3.69 2.77 4.83
C ILE A 5 3.14 2.57 3.42
N HIS A 6 3.50 1.44 2.80
CA HIS A 6 3.05 1.06 1.46
C HIS A 6 2.00 -0.06 1.53
N PHE A 7 0.85 0.15 0.88
CA PHE A 7 -0.26 -0.80 0.85
C PHE A 7 -0.30 -1.57 -0.48
N VAL A 8 -0.13 -2.89 -0.45
CA VAL A 8 -0.31 -3.77 -1.61
C VAL A 8 -1.76 -4.25 -1.65
N GLY A 9 -2.48 -3.91 -2.72
CA GLY A 9 -3.93 -4.15 -2.82
C GLY A 9 -4.77 -3.05 -2.16
N ILE A 10 -4.34 -1.79 -2.31
CA ILE A 10 -4.93 -0.65 -1.58
C ILE A 10 -6.40 -0.40 -1.93
N LYS A 11 -6.88 -0.85 -3.10
CA LYS A 11 -8.28 -0.66 -3.53
C LYS A 11 -9.24 -1.65 -2.84
N GLY A 12 -8.75 -2.61 -2.06
CA GLY A 12 -9.60 -3.45 -1.21
C GLY A 12 -10.44 -2.59 -0.24
N THR A 13 -11.66 -3.03 0.07
CA THR A 13 -12.55 -2.29 1.00
C THR A 13 -11.92 -2.05 2.38
N GLY A 14 -11.32 -3.09 2.97
CA GLY A 14 -10.61 -2.97 4.24
C GLY A 14 -9.34 -2.15 4.12
N MET A 15 -8.54 -2.41 3.08
CA MET A 15 -7.26 -1.73 2.85
C MET A 15 -7.43 -0.23 2.61
N SER A 16 -8.43 0.17 1.81
CA SER A 16 -8.71 1.58 1.55
C SER A 16 -9.14 2.32 2.82
N ALA A 17 -9.97 1.70 3.66
CA ALA A 17 -10.35 2.27 4.95
C ALA A 17 -9.13 2.40 5.88
N LEU A 18 -8.28 1.38 5.96
CA LEU A 18 -7.07 1.40 6.76
C LEU A 18 -6.10 2.49 6.27
N ALA A 19 -5.84 2.56 4.97
CA ALA A 19 -4.97 3.58 4.37
C ALA A 19 -5.45 5.01 4.69
N GLN A 20 -6.76 5.26 4.67
CA GLN A 20 -7.32 6.55 5.08
C GLN A 20 -7.11 6.88 6.55
N ILE A 21 -7.22 5.89 7.44
CA ILE A 21 -6.96 6.08 8.86
C ILE A 21 -5.47 6.35 9.08
N THR A 22 -4.61 5.57 8.42
CA THR A 22 -3.15 5.74 8.46
C THR A 22 -2.72 7.11 7.96
N ALA A 23 -3.35 7.63 6.90
CA ALA A 23 -3.05 8.96 6.37
C ALA A 23 -3.39 10.11 7.33
N LYS A 24 -4.16 9.86 8.40
CA LYS A 24 -4.44 10.83 9.47
C LYS A 24 -3.40 10.83 10.58
N ILE A 25 -2.47 9.88 10.58
CA ILE A 25 -1.39 9.83 11.56
C ILE A 25 -0.38 10.92 11.23
N GLU A 26 -0.06 11.76 12.20
CA GLU A 26 0.87 12.87 12.01
C GLU A 26 2.25 12.35 11.57
N GLY A 27 2.74 12.86 10.45
CA GLY A 27 4.02 12.47 9.88
C GLY A 27 4.02 11.08 9.21
N ALA A 28 2.88 10.45 8.97
CA ALA A 28 2.82 9.26 8.13
C ALA A 28 2.80 9.63 6.63
N ILE A 29 3.53 8.86 5.83
CA ILE A 29 3.44 8.88 4.37
C ILE A 29 2.72 7.59 3.96
N VAL A 30 1.62 7.71 3.22
CA VAL A 30 0.84 6.57 2.74
C VAL A 30 0.95 6.49 1.23
N THR A 31 1.39 5.35 0.73
CA THR A 31 1.35 4.99 -0.68
C THR A 31 0.68 3.64 -0.83
N GLY A 32 0.28 3.28 -2.05
CA GLY A 32 -0.15 1.93 -2.30
C GLY A 32 -0.33 1.63 -3.78
N SER A 33 -0.44 0.34 -4.06
CA SER A 33 -0.51 -0.22 -5.38
C SER A 33 -1.76 -1.10 -5.52
N ASP A 34 -2.29 -1.19 -6.73
CA ASP A 34 -3.29 -2.19 -7.07
C ASP A 34 -3.31 -2.47 -8.58
N VAL A 35 -4.20 -3.36 -9.01
CA VAL A 35 -4.50 -3.57 -10.42
C VAL A 35 -5.07 -2.31 -11.09
N ARG A 36 -4.87 -2.20 -12.41
CA ARG A 36 -5.38 -1.09 -13.24
C ARG A 36 -6.90 -0.96 -13.24
N GLN A 37 -7.62 -2.04 -12.95
CA GLN A 37 -9.08 -2.01 -12.88
C GLN A 37 -9.53 -0.97 -11.85
N ARG A 38 -10.58 -0.22 -12.20
CA ARG A 38 -11.22 0.70 -11.27
C ARG A 38 -12.27 -0.03 -10.43
N PHE A 39 -12.29 0.31 -9.16
CA PHE A 39 -13.26 -0.06 -8.15
C PHE A 39 -13.90 1.22 -7.58
N PHE A 40 -14.94 1.06 -6.77
CA PHE A 40 -15.59 2.22 -6.15
C PHE A 40 -14.66 2.93 -5.13
N THR A 41 -13.71 2.20 -4.56
CA THR A 41 -12.70 2.67 -3.61
C THR A 41 -11.66 3.60 -4.23
N ASP A 42 -11.44 3.59 -5.54
CA ASP A 42 -10.55 4.55 -6.21
C ASP A 42 -10.98 6.00 -5.91
N SER A 43 -12.28 6.29 -6.02
CA SER A 43 -12.83 7.62 -5.73
C SER A 43 -12.69 8.04 -4.26
N ILE A 44 -12.59 7.06 -3.36
CA ILE A 44 -12.46 7.24 -1.91
C ILE A 44 -10.99 7.56 -1.56
N LEU A 45 -10.05 6.86 -2.20
CA LEU A 45 -8.60 7.09 -2.08
C LEU A 45 -8.18 8.43 -2.69
N GLU A 46 -8.72 8.76 -3.87
CA GLU A 46 -8.47 10.04 -4.55
C GLU A 46 -8.90 11.24 -3.68
N LYS A 47 -10.10 11.19 -3.09
CA LYS A 47 -10.58 12.22 -2.16
C LYS A 47 -9.74 12.34 -0.89
N ALA A 48 -9.07 11.26 -0.49
CA ALA A 48 -8.15 11.24 0.64
C ALA A 48 -6.73 11.72 0.26
N GLY A 49 -6.49 12.06 -1.02
CA GLY A 49 -5.15 12.46 -1.49
C GLY A 49 -4.17 11.30 -1.58
N ILE A 50 -4.64 10.05 -1.59
CA ILE A 50 -3.80 8.86 -1.67
C ILE A 50 -3.69 8.44 -3.13
N ASN A 51 -2.48 8.52 -3.68
CA ASN A 51 -2.21 8.08 -5.04
C ASN A 51 -2.10 6.55 -5.11
N VAL A 52 -2.79 5.94 -6.06
CA VAL A 52 -2.73 4.49 -6.30
C VAL A 52 -1.84 4.21 -7.50
N LEU A 53 -0.82 3.39 -7.29
CA LEU A 53 0.16 3.00 -8.28
C LEU A 53 -0.24 1.67 -8.95
N ASP A 54 0.29 1.42 -10.15
CA ASP A 54 0.32 0.08 -10.71
C ASP A 54 1.34 -0.78 -9.91
N PHE A 55 1.12 -2.09 -9.88
CA PHE A 55 2.08 -3.01 -9.28
C PHE A 55 3.47 -2.89 -9.90
N ASN A 56 4.46 -2.59 -9.06
CA ASN A 56 5.86 -2.50 -9.43
C ASN A 56 6.73 -2.79 -8.20
N PRO A 57 7.67 -3.75 -8.26
CA PRO A 57 8.56 -4.06 -7.12
C PRO A 57 9.32 -2.84 -6.59
N ASP A 58 9.57 -1.82 -7.40
CA ASP A 58 10.29 -0.61 -6.98
C ASP A 58 9.46 0.30 -6.05
N ASN A 59 8.14 0.10 -5.99
CA ASN A 59 7.23 0.88 -5.14
C ASN A 59 7.56 0.76 -3.63
N VAL A 60 8.14 -0.37 -3.22
CA VAL A 60 8.43 -0.65 -1.80
C VAL A 60 9.83 -0.22 -1.34
N VAL A 61 10.72 0.20 -2.25
CA VAL A 61 12.15 0.40 -1.95
C VAL A 61 12.40 1.42 -0.83
N ASN A 62 11.52 2.42 -0.69
CA ASN A 62 11.63 3.46 0.32
C ASN A 62 10.59 3.34 1.44
N ALA A 63 9.87 2.22 1.53
CA ALA A 63 8.87 1.99 2.56
C ALA A 63 9.53 1.53 3.86
N ASP A 64 9.04 2.03 4.99
CA ASP A 64 9.43 1.52 6.32
C ASP A 64 8.61 0.27 6.67
N ILE A 65 7.38 0.18 6.17
CA ILE A 65 6.44 -0.94 6.40
C ILE A 65 5.65 -1.22 5.12
N VAL A 66 5.42 -2.49 4.82
CA VAL A 66 4.48 -2.93 3.79
C VAL A 66 3.27 -3.61 4.43
N VAL A 67 2.07 -3.19 4.07
CA VAL A 67 0.81 -3.81 4.49
C VAL A 67 0.16 -4.44 3.26
N THR A 68 -0.29 -5.68 3.38
CA THR A 68 -0.79 -6.50 2.27
C THR A 68 -2.19 -6.99 2.59
N SER A 69 -3.03 -7.16 1.57
CA SER A 69 -4.28 -7.90 1.77
C SER A 69 -4.04 -9.41 1.62
N ALA A 70 -4.93 -10.23 2.17
CA ALA A 70 -4.92 -11.69 1.98
C ALA A 70 -5.10 -12.14 0.51
N ALA A 71 -5.35 -11.22 -0.43
CA ALA A 71 -5.47 -11.54 -1.85
C ALA A 71 -4.11 -11.72 -2.55
N TYR A 72 -3.01 -11.30 -1.94
CA TYR A 72 -1.67 -11.39 -2.51
C TYR A 72 -0.75 -12.22 -1.60
N ASP A 73 -0.03 -13.16 -2.20
CA ASP A 73 0.90 -14.04 -1.50
C ASP A 73 2.37 -13.57 -1.65
N ASP A 74 3.28 -14.32 -1.07
CA ASP A 74 4.72 -14.05 -1.09
C ASP A 74 5.36 -14.03 -2.50
N THR A 75 4.64 -14.51 -3.52
CA THR A 75 5.11 -14.48 -4.91
C THR A 75 4.86 -13.12 -5.57
N HIS A 76 4.02 -12.27 -4.98
CA HIS A 76 3.74 -10.93 -5.50
C HIS A 76 5.04 -10.11 -5.56
N PRO A 77 5.33 -9.41 -6.68
CA PRO A 77 6.63 -8.79 -6.91
C PRO A 77 7.02 -7.77 -5.83
N GLU A 78 6.07 -6.98 -5.34
CA GLU A 78 6.31 -6.02 -4.25
C GLU A 78 6.55 -6.68 -2.90
N ILE A 79 5.81 -7.75 -2.59
CA ILE A 79 5.94 -8.48 -1.32
C ILE A 79 7.30 -9.20 -1.28
N LYS A 80 7.65 -9.88 -2.37
CA LYS A 80 8.95 -10.51 -2.54
C LYS A 80 10.08 -9.50 -2.38
N LYS A 81 9.98 -8.34 -3.03
CA LYS A 81 11.01 -7.28 -2.94
C LYS A 81 11.12 -6.71 -1.53
N ALA A 82 10.01 -6.49 -0.84
CA ALA A 82 10.00 -6.03 0.54
C ALA A 82 10.76 -7.01 1.47
N LYS A 83 10.52 -8.32 1.31
CA LYS A 83 11.23 -9.36 2.06
C LYS A 83 12.73 -9.39 1.73
N GLU A 84 13.12 -9.26 0.46
CA GLU A 84 14.53 -9.17 0.05
C GLU A 84 15.25 -7.98 0.71
N LEU A 85 14.54 -6.87 0.92
CA LEU A 85 15.05 -5.66 1.56
C LEU A 85 14.93 -5.68 3.10
N ASN A 86 14.42 -6.76 3.70
CA ASN A 86 14.11 -6.88 5.13
C ASN A 86 13.11 -5.81 5.64
N ILE A 87 12.22 -5.35 4.78
CA ILE A 87 11.14 -4.44 5.16
C ILE A 87 10.02 -5.28 5.83
N PRO A 88 9.53 -4.89 7.02
CA PRO A 88 8.42 -5.57 7.68
C PRO A 88 7.18 -5.64 6.79
N VAL A 89 6.61 -6.85 6.66
CA VAL A 89 5.38 -7.10 5.91
C VAL A 89 4.30 -7.59 6.88
N TYR A 90 3.13 -6.95 6.84
CA TYR A 90 1.95 -7.34 7.62
C TYR A 90 0.75 -7.64 6.70
N THR A 91 -0.16 -8.49 7.17
CA THR A 91 -1.41 -8.86 6.49
C THR A 91 -2.59 -8.64 7.44
#